data_AF-A0A137PFC2-F1
#
_entry.id   AF-A0A137PFC2-F1
#
_cell.length_a   1.000
_cell.length_b   1.000
_cell.length_c   1.000
_cell.angle_alpha   90.00
_cell.angle_beta   90.00
_cell.angle_gamma   90.00
#
_symmetry.space_group_name_H-M   'P 1'
#
loop_
_entity.id
_entity.type
_entity.pdbx_description
1 polymer ?
#
loop_
_entity_poly.entity_id
_entity_poly.type
_entity_poly.pdbx_seq_one_letter_code
_entity_poly.pdbx_strand_id
1 'polypeptide(L)'
;MVIIFTAIYGYLGAYTGKLNKFVCFPGADDLTLNKIYRLMLGFTDLLTALIGIFTTVVGRRSLKYWIKTYAQSRSYKGEDPASFKRNRMKMAERAFLYPLATCITLPIEAIFLIVAAFGQFLIQLTVAKNVTLGLSGFLTGLAFAVDPATHKAFREAYFQIKLNIMSRQKVQDNISESTINIPLQLRSR
;
A
#
# COMPACT_ATOMS: atom_id res chain seq x y z
N MET A 1 -4.07 10.51 3.60
CA MET A 1 -5.18 10.74 2.66
C MET A 1 -6.42 9.95 3.07
N VAL A 2 -6.40 8.61 3.07
CA VAL A 2 -7.58 7.79 3.43
C VAL A 2 -8.18 8.16 4.78
N ILE A 3 -7.37 8.23 5.86
CA ILE A 3 -7.85 8.59 7.21
C ILE A 3 -8.54 9.96 7.24
N ILE A 4 -8.03 10.94 6.49
CA ILE A 4 -8.57 12.30 6.45
C ILE A 4 -9.94 12.28 5.77
N PHE A 5 -10.06 11.65 4.60
CA PHE A 5 -11.33 11.49 3.92
C PHE A 5 -12.32 10.68 4.76
N THR A 6 -11.86 9.58 5.38
CA THR A 6 -12.68 8.76 6.26
C THR A 6 -13.24 9.57 7.43
N ALA A 7 -12.42 10.43 8.04
CA ALA A 7 -12.84 11.32 9.11
C ALA A 7 -13.84 12.38 8.61
N ILE A 8 -13.57 13.06 7.50
CA ILE A 8 -14.48 14.06 6.90
C ILE A 8 -15.85 13.43 6.63
N TYR A 9 -15.89 12.26 5.99
CA TYR A 9 -17.15 11.56 5.73
C TYR A 9 -17.85 11.05 6.99
N GLY A 10 -17.07 10.74 8.04
CA GLY A 10 -17.59 10.41 9.37
C GLY A 10 -18.30 11.59 10.02
N TYR A 11 -17.66 12.76 10.00
CA TYR A 11 -18.26 14.00 10.51
C TYR A 11 -19.48 14.46 9.72
N LEU A 12 -19.52 14.17 8.42
CA LEU A 12 -20.69 14.43 7.56
C LEU A 12 -21.85 13.42 7.77
N GLY A 13 -21.69 12.41 8.64
CA GLY A 13 -22.71 11.39 8.89
C GLY A 13 -22.95 10.47 7.69
N ALA A 14 -21.99 10.38 6.75
CA ALA A 14 -22.16 9.65 5.50
C ALA A 14 -22.18 8.11 5.69
N TYR A 15 -21.78 7.61 6.86
CA TYR A 15 -21.78 6.18 7.18
C TYR A 15 -23.13 5.76 7.77
N THR A 16 -24.00 5.25 6.91
CA THR A 16 -25.31 4.72 7.30
C THR A 16 -25.34 3.20 7.10
N GLY A 17 -25.40 2.46 8.22
CA GLY A 17 -25.58 1.01 8.20
C GLY A 17 -27.04 0.64 7.94
N LYS A 18 -27.34 0.04 6.79
CA LYS A 18 -28.64 -0.59 6.53
C LYS A 18 -28.45 -2.06 6.18
N LEU A 19 -29.38 -2.90 6.66
CA LEU A 19 -29.51 -4.28 6.20
C LEU A 19 -29.90 -4.30 4.72
N ASN A 20 -29.33 -5.23 3.95
CA ASN A 20 -29.58 -5.47 2.51
C ASN A 20 -28.98 -4.47 1.50
N LYS A 21 -27.82 -3.85 1.78
CA LYS A 21 -27.03 -3.16 0.73
C LYS A 21 -26.07 -4.14 0.06
N PHE A 22 -26.08 -4.19 -1.28
CA PHE A 22 -25.12 -4.98 -2.07
C PHE A 22 -23.67 -4.50 -1.89
N VAL A 23 -23.49 -3.20 -1.63
CA VAL A 23 -22.18 -2.60 -1.31
C VAL A 23 -22.36 -1.41 -0.35
N CYS A 24 -21.40 -1.20 0.55
CA CYS A 24 -21.34 -0.06 1.44
C CYS A 24 -20.62 1.12 0.77
N PHE A 25 -21.37 2.16 0.39
CA PHE A 25 -20.83 3.43 -0.07
C PHE A 25 -21.25 4.56 0.87
N PRO A 26 -20.35 5.50 1.22
CA PRO A 26 -20.71 6.70 1.97
C PRO A 26 -21.80 7.49 1.23
N GLY A 27 -22.83 7.92 1.98
CA GLY A 27 -23.93 8.70 1.43
C GLY A 27 -24.92 7.90 0.58
N ALA A 28 -24.88 6.55 0.58
CA ALA A 28 -25.80 5.76 -0.25
C ALA A 28 -27.30 6.03 -0.01
N ASP A 29 -27.67 6.57 1.15
CA ASP A 29 -29.06 6.93 1.49
C ASP A 29 -29.44 8.38 1.12
N ASP A 30 -28.48 9.24 0.81
CA ASP A 30 -28.70 10.64 0.45
C ASP A 30 -28.03 10.93 -0.90
N LEU A 31 -28.86 11.26 -1.89
CA LEU A 31 -28.41 11.53 -3.26
C LEU A 31 -27.33 12.62 -3.32
N THR A 32 -27.44 13.64 -2.47
CA THR A 32 -26.51 14.78 -2.40
C THR A 32 -25.17 14.34 -1.83
N LEU A 33 -25.17 13.62 -0.70
CA LEU A 33 -23.95 13.10 -0.09
C LEU A 33 -23.24 12.09 -1.01
N ASN A 34 -23.98 11.21 -1.67
CA ASN A 34 -23.44 10.28 -2.66
C ASN A 34 -22.79 11.01 -3.84
N LYS A 35 -23.43 12.07 -4.34
CA LYS A 35 -22.90 12.89 -5.44
C LYS A 35 -21.61 13.60 -5.05
N ILE A 36 -21.56 14.20 -3.86
CA ILE A 36 -20.35 14.86 -3.32
C ILE A 36 -19.22 13.84 -3.15
N TYR A 37 -19.54 12.67 -2.58
CA TYR A 37 -18.57 11.59 -2.41
C TYR A 37 -17.96 11.14 -3.74
N ARG A 38 -18.80 10.88 -4.75
CA ARG A 38 -18.35 10.47 -6.09
C ARG A 38 -17.48 11.53 -6.76
N LEU A 39 -17.85 12.81 -6.68
CA LEU A 39 -17.02 13.89 -7.23
C LEU A 39 -15.67 13.99 -6.52
N MET A 40 -15.67 14.01 -5.19
CA MET A 40 -14.44 14.09 -4.39
C MET A 40 -13.47 12.95 -4.73
N LEU A 41 -13.96 11.72 -4.80
CA LEU A 41 -13.12 10.59 -5.20
C LEU A 41 -12.66 10.71 -6.65
N GLY A 42 -13.56 11.02 -7.60
CA GLY A 42 -13.20 11.14 -9.00
C GLY A 42 -12.12 12.20 -9.25
N PHE A 43 -12.20 13.34 -8.57
CA PHE A 43 -11.16 14.37 -8.63
C PHE A 43 -9.86 13.94 -7.94
N THR A 44 -9.96 13.23 -6.82
CA THR A 44 -8.78 12.70 -6.12
C THR A 44 -8.05 11.68 -7.00
N ASP A 45 -8.76 10.80 -7.69
CA ASP A 45 -8.20 9.83 -8.63
C ASP A 45 -7.55 10.51 -9.83
N LEU A 46 -8.20 11.54 -10.39
CA LEU A 46 -7.66 12.32 -11.49
C LEU A 46 -6.39 13.08 -11.08
N LEU A 47 -6.39 13.73 -9.91
CA LEU A 47 -5.22 14.41 -9.37
C LEU A 47 -4.08 13.42 -9.09
N THR A 48 -4.39 12.25 -8.53
CA THR A 48 -3.42 11.19 -8.27
C THR A 48 -2.81 10.67 -9.56
N ALA A 49 -3.61 10.48 -10.61
CA ALA A 49 -3.11 10.09 -11.93
C ALA A 49 -2.17 11.15 -12.51
N LEU A 50 -2.52 12.44 -12.42
CA LEU A 50 -1.67 13.56 -12.88
C LEU A 50 -0.35 13.62 -12.11
N ILE A 51 -0.39 13.50 -10.78
CA ILE A 51 0.81 13.44 -9.94
C ILE A 51 1.65 12.21 -10.31
N GLY A 52 1.03 11.06 -10.55
CA GLY A 52 1.70 9.83 -11.00
C GLY A 52 2.42 10.03 -12.33
N ILE A 53 1.80 10.68 -13.31
CA ILE A 53 2.41 11.00 -14.61
C ILE A 53 3.60 11.95 -14.38
N PHE A 54 3.39 13.04 -13.65
CA PHE A 54 4.42 14.03 -13.37
C PHE A 54 5.64 13.43 -12.67
N THR A 55 5.41 12.69 -11.59
CA THR A 55 6.47 12.00 -10.84
C THR A 55 7.18 10.95 -11.67
N THR A 56 6.48 10.25 -12.56
CA THR A 56 7.11 9.30 -13.49
C THR A 56 8.03 10.02 -14.47
N VAL A 57 7.58 11.11 -15.08
CA VAL A 57 8.36 11.86 -16.08
C VAL A 57 9.56 12.55 -15.44
N VAL A 58 9.33 13.33 -14.38
CA VAL A 58 10.38 14.09 -13.69
C VAL A 58 11.32 13.15 -12.94
N GLY A 59 10.77 12.14 -12.26
CA GLY A 59 11.55 11.13 -11.55
C GLY A 59 12.47 10.35 -12.47
N ARG A 60 11.99 9.89 -13.65
CA ARG A 60 12.86 9.19 -14.62
C ARG A 60 14.01 10.07 -15.09
N ARG A 61 13.76 11.35 -15.37
CA ARG A 61 14.80 12.28 -15.82
C ARG A 61 15.82 12.56 -14.71
N SER A 62 15.33 12.92 -13.54
CA SER A 62 16.16 13.24 -12.37
C SER A 62 17.04 12.05 -11.95
N LEU A 63 16.45 10.86 -11.85
CA LEU A 63 17.16 9.68 -11.40
C LEU A 63 18.21 9.21 -12.43
N LYS A 64 17.91 9.31 -13.73
CA LYS A 64 18.89 9.03 -14.79
C LYS A 64 20.10 9.96 -14.70
N TYR A 65 19.87 11.25 -14.43
CA TYR A 65 20.95 12.22 -14.22
C TYR A 65 21.75 11.90 -12.96
N TRP A 66 21.07 11.67 -11.83
CA TRP A 66 21.72 11.35 -10.55
C TRP A 66 22.59 10.10 -10.64
N ILE A 67 22.10 9.01 -11.24
CA ILE A 67 22.87 7.77 -11.41
C ILE A 67 24.14 8.03 -12.24
N LYS A 68 24.05 8.85 -13.30
CA LYS A 68 25.20 9.17 -14.15
C LYS A 68 26.27 9.95 -13.37
N THR A 69 25.88 11.00 -12.67
CA THR A 69 26.79 11.84 -11.88
C THR A 69 27.40 11.06 -10.72
N TYR A 70 26.60 10.25 -10.03
CA TYR A 70 27.04 9.44 -8.90
C TYR A 70 28.04 8.34 -9.32
N ALA A 71 27.83 7.71 -10.47
CA ALA A 71 28.75 6.70 -11.00
C ALA A 71 30.12 7.30 -11.42
N GLN A 72 30.17 8.61 -11.70
CA GLN A 72 31.40 9.33 -12.05
C GLN A 72 32.16 9.85 -10.83
N SER A 73 31.46 10.23 -9.74
CA SER A 73 32.09 10.82 -8.55
C SER A 73 32.62 9.80 -7.54
N ARG A 74 32.21 8.53 -7.63
CA ARG A 74 32.62 7.50 -6.68
C ARG A 74 33.97 6.89 -7.09
N SER A 75 35.00 7.12 -6.26
CA SER A 75 36.29 6.45 -6.41
C SER A 75 36.12 4.95 -6.14
N TYR A 76 36.34 4.13 -7.17
CA TYR A 76 35.94 2.72 -7.20
C TYR A 76 36.80 1.85 -6.27
N LYS A 77 36.28 1.53 -5.08
CA LYS A 77 36.79 0.42 -4.26
C LYS A 77 36.14 -0.89 -4.73
N GLY A 78 36.66 -1.48 -5.81
CA GLY A 78 36.51 -2.91 -6.14
C GLY A 78 35.26 -3.40 -6.89
N GLU A 79 34.25 -2.57 -7.15
CA GLU A 79 33.09 -2.94 -7.98
C GLU A 79 33.21 -2.37 -9.40
N ASP A 80 32.76 -3.09 -10.45
CA ASP A 80 32.79 -2.57 -11.83
C ASP A 80 31.74 -1.45 -12.02
N PRO A 81 32.13 -0.24 -12.46
CA PRO A 81 31.23 0.87 -12.79
C PRO A 81 30.00 0.51 -13.61
N ALA A 82 30.17 -0.37 -14.59
CA ALA A 82 29.10 -0.76 -15.50
C ALA A 82 28.04 -1.58 -14.76
N SER A 83 28.46 -2.47 -13.86
CA SER A 83 27.58 -3.34 -13.07
C SER A 83 26.72 -2.53 -12.09
N PHE A 84 27.32 -1.56 -11.39
CA PHE A 84 26.63 -0.69 -10.43
C PHE A 84 25.54 0.15 -11.13
N LYS A 85 25.91 0.79 -12.24
CA LYS A 85 24.97 1.60 -13.04
C LYS A 85 23.79 0.77 -13.53
N ARG A 86 24.05 -0.45 -14.02
CA ARG A 86 23.01 -1.38 -14.51
C ARG A 86 22.07 -1.79 -13.38
N ASN A 87 22.58 -2.13 -12.21
CA ASN A 87 21.78 -2.55 -11.07
C ASN A 87 20.90 -1.41 -10.54
N ARG A 88 21.43 -0.18 -10.45
CA ARG A 88 20.67 0.99 -10.01
C ARG A 88 19.61 1.43 -11.02
N MET A 89 19.91 1.37 -12.33
CA MET A 89 18.89 1.63 -13.37
C MET A 89 17.77 0.59 -13.34
N LYS A 90 18.10 -0.69 -13.16
CA LYS A 90 17.09 -1.75 -13.06
C LYS A 90 16.19 -1.57 -11.84
N MET A 91 16.74 -1.17 -10.69
CA MET A 91 15.96 -0.86 -9.48
C MET A 91 15.06 0.35 -9.68
N ALA A 92 15.55 1.39 -10.37
CA ALA A 92 14.80 2.57 -10.72
C ALA A 92 13.59 2.26 -11.61
N GLU A 93 13.81 1.53 -12.70
CA GLU A 93 12.76 1.15 -13.65
C GLU A 93 11.64 0.38 -12.97
N ARG A 94 12.00 -0.50 -12.02
CA ARG A 94 11.04 -1.26 -11.22
C ARG A 94 10.21 -0.36 -10.30
N ALA A 95 10.83 0.65 -9.68
CA ALA A 95 10.10 1.60 -8.83
C ALA A 95 9.07 2.43 -9.64
N PHE A 96 9.32 2.68 -10.92
CA PHE A 96 8.38 3.39 -11.80
C PHE A 96 7.22 2.51 -12.32
N LEU A 97 7.21 1.20 -12.07
CA LEU A 97 6.07 0.35 -12.41
C LEU A 97 4.84 0.71 -11.58
N TYR A 98 5.01 1.11 -10.30
CA TYR A 98 3.89 1.44 -9.42
C TYR A 98 3.12 2.70 -9.88
N PRO A 99 3.76 3.86 -10.10
CA PRO A 99 3.06 5.03 -10.61
C PRO A 99 2.45 4.77 -11.98
N LEU A 100 3.14 4.02 -12.85
CA LEU A 100 2.65 3.72 -14.20
C LEU A 100 1.39 2.84 -14.18
N ALA A 101 1.34 1.82 -13.31
CA ALA A 101 0.14 1.04 -13.10
C ALA A 101 -1.03 1.93 -12.64
N THR A 102 -0.80 2.82 -11.66
CA THR A 102 -1.83 3.75 -11.20
C THR A 102 -2.32 4.71 -12.29
N CYS A 103 -1.43 5.17 -13.16
CA CYS A 103 -1.80 6.03 -14.30
C CYS A 103 -2.67 5.32 -15.33
N ILE A 104 -2.59 3.99 -15.45
CA ILE A 104 -3.40 3.21 -16.39
C ILE A 104 -4.78 2.91 -15.77
N THR A 105 -4.82 2.61 -14.47
CA THR A 105 -6.03 2.07 -13.83
C THR A 105 -6.96 3.14 -13.29
N LEU A 106 -6.43 4.27 -12.78
CA LEU A 106 -7.21 5.35 -12.16
C LEU A 106 -8.05 6.20 -13.12
N PRO A 107 -7.64 6.52 -14.36
CA PRO A 107 -8.44 7.39 -15.23
C PRO A 107 -9.84 6.85 -15.53
N ILE A 108 -9.96 5.53 -15.72
CA ILE A 108 -11.26 4.88 -15.98
C ILE A 108 -12.17 4.98 -14.76
N GLU A 109 -11.60 4.82 -13.56
CA GLU A 109 -12.34 4.99 -12.31
C GLU A 109 -12.77 6.45 -12.09
N ALA A 110 -11.87 7.40 -12.34
CA ALA A 110 -12.14 8.83 -12.24
C ALA A 110 -13.29 9.26 -13.18
N ILE A 111 -13.24 8.84 -14.45
CA ILE A 111 -14.30 9.12 -15.44
C ILE A 111 -15.62 8.52 -14.97
N PHE A 112 -15.62 7.25 -14.55
CA PHE A 112 -16.83 6.61 -14.03
C PHE A 112 -17.43 7.36 -12.85
N LEU A 113 -16.61 7.73 -11.86
CA LEU A 113 -17.09 8.42 -10.65
C LEU A 113 -17.66 9.80 -10.96
N ILE A 114 -17.02 10.57 -11.85
CA ILE A 114 -17.51 11.89 -12.28
C ILE A 114 -18.84 11.74 -13.02
N VAL A 115 -18.92 10.84 -14.01
CA VAL A 115 -20.16 10.61 -14.78
C VAL A 115 -21.30 10.08 -13.90
N ALA A 116 -20.98 9.16 -12.99
CA ALA A 116 -21.92 8.62 -12.01
C ALA A 116 -22.39 9.68 -10.99
N ALA A 117 -21.63 10.75 -10.75
CA ALA A 117 -22.06 11.87 -9.93
C ALA A 117 -23.08 12.77 -10.65
N PHE A 118 -23.05 12.83 -11.98
CA PHE A 118 -24.06 13.53 -12.79
C PHE A 118 -25.33 12.71 -13.04
N GLY A 119 -25.47 11.55 -12.39
CA GLY A 119 -26.65 10.70 -12.49
C GLY A 119 -26.67 9.74 -13.68
N GLN A 120 -25.60 9.71 -14.49
CA GLN A 120 -25.46 8.78 -15.60
C GLN A 120 -24.70 7.54 -15.13
N PHE A 121 -25.42 6.42 -14.99
CA PHE A 121 -24.83 5.15 -14.57
C PHE A 121 -24.65 4.21 -15.76
N LEU A 122 -23.47 4.23 -16.36
CA LEU A 122 -23.13 3.37 -17.50
C LEU A 122 -22.62 2.02 -16.99
N ILE A 123 -23.41 0.97 -17.22
CA ILE A 123 -23.05 -0.42 -16.86
C ILE A 123 -21.70 -0.81 -17.51
N GLN A 124 -21.48 -0.39 -18.76
CA GLN A 124 -20.22 -0.63 -19.48
C GLN A 124 -19.00 -0.03 -18.74
N LEU A 125 -19.10 1.21 -18.25
CA LEU A 125 -18.03 1.81 -17.45
C LEU A 125 -17.87 1.12 -16.09
N THR A 126 -18.95 0.57 -15.52
CA THR A 126 -18.88 -0.18 -14.26
C THR A 126 -18.05 -1.44 -14.42
N VAL A 127 -18.26 -2.18 -15.52
CA VAL A 127 -17.45 -3.36 -15.84
C VAL A 127 -16.00 -2.95 -16.07
N ALA A 128 -15.76 -1.91 -16.87
CA ALA A 128 -14.41 -1.41 -17.12
C ALA A 128 -13.68 -1.01 -15.83
N LYS A 129 -14.36 -0.27 -14.93
CA LYS A 129 -13.86 0.09 -13.60
C LYS A 129 -13.48 -1.13 -12.78
N ASN A 130 -14.36 -2.13 -12.69
CA ASN A 130 -14.09 -3.30 -11.87
C ASN A 130 -12.91 -4.12 -12.42
N VAL A 131 -12.78 -4.20 -13.75
CA VAL A 131 -11.63 -4.83 -14.40
C VAL A 131 -10.35 -4.05 -14.12
N THR A 132 -10.36 -2.72 -14.21
CA THR A 132 -9.16 -1.90 -13.94
C THR A 132 -8.76 -1.92 -12.47
N LEU A 133 -9.72 -1.98 -11.54
CA LEU A 133 -9.46 -2.18 -10.12
C LEU A 133 -8.81 -3.54 -9.85
N GLY A 134 -9.36 -4.62 -10.42
CA GLY A 134 -8.79 -5.95 -10.31
C GLY A 134 -7.38 -6.02 -10.91
N LEU A 135 -7.19 -5.40 -12.07
CA LEU A 135 -5.89 -5.30 -12.73
C LEU A 135 -4.89 -4.50 -11.90
N SER A 136 -5.32 -3.40 -11.26
CA SER A 136 -4.48 -2.62 -10.35
C SER A 136 -3.96 -3.46 -9.19
N GLY A 137 -4.84 -4.23 -8.54
CA GLY A 137 -4.47 -5.16 -7.48
C GLY A 137 -3.47 -6.21 -7.97
N PHE A 138 -3.72 -6.80 -9.14
CA PHE A 138 -2.84 -7.80 -9.74
C PHE A 138 -1.45 -7.24 -10.10
N LEU A 139 -1.39 -6.07 -10.76
CA LEU A 139 -0.13 -5.41 -11.12
C LEU A 139 0.67 -5.00 -9.88
N THR A 140 -0.02 -4.54 -8.83
CA THR A 140 0.60 -4.21 -7.55
C THR A 140 1.20 -5.46 -6.89
N GLY A 141 0.48 -6.58 -6.90
CA GLY A 141 0.97 -7.87 -6.40
C GLY A 141 2.19 -8.37 -7.18
N LEU A 142 2.18 -8.28 -8.51
CA LEU A 142 3.34 -8.62 -9.34
C LEU A 142 4.53 -7.71 -9.06
N ALA A 143 4.31 -6.41 -8.90
CA ALA A 143 5.37 -5.47 -8.58
C ALA A 143 6.03 -5.81 -7.24
N PHE A 144 5.25 -6.19 -6.22
CA PHE A 144 5.77 -6.65 -4.94
C PHE A 144 6.53 -7.99 -5.04
N ALA A 145 6.06 -8.93 -5.86
CA ALA A 145 6.73 -10.22 -6.05
C ALA A 145 8.08 -10.11 -6.78
N VAL A 146 8.29 -9.06 -7.57
CA VAL A 146 9.53 -8.83 -8.32
C VAL A 146 10.50 -7.91 -7.57
N ASP A 147 10.03 -7.20 -6.55
CA ASP A 147 10.84 -6.23 -5.82
C ASP A 147 11.70 -6.92 -4.73
N PRO A 148 13.04 -6.91 -4.86
CA PRO A 148 13.93 -7.53 -3.89
C PRO A 148 13.92 -6.83 -2.53
N ALA A 149 13.55 -5.54 -2.47
CA ALA A 149 13.45 -4.82 -1.21
C ALA A 149 12.32 -5.39 -0.33
N THR A 150 11.18 -5.70 -0.95
CA THR A 150 10.04 -6.34 -0.27
C THR A 150 10.43 -7.73 0.24
N HIS A 151 11.10 -8.54 -0.59
CA HIS A 151 11.56 -9.87 -0.16
C HIS A 151 12.51 -9.80 1.04
N LYS A 152 13.43 -8.83 1.04
CA LYS A 152 14.35 -8.61 2.17
C LYS A 152 13.60 -8.20 3.44
N ALA A 153 12.67 -7.26 3.32
CA ALA A 153 11.83 -6.82 4.45
C ALA A 153 10.98 -7.96 5.02
N PHE A 154 10.35 -8.78 4.16
CA PHE A 154 9.59 -9.95 4.60
C PHE A 154 10.46 -10.98 5.31
N ARG A 155 11.67 -11.23 4.80
CA ARG A 155 12.63 -12.15 5.45
C ARG A 155 13.05 -11.64 6.83
N GLU A 156 13.36 -10.35 6.95
CA GLU A 156 13.74 -9.74 8.23
C GLU A 156 12.58 -9.76 9.23
N ALA A 157 11.37 -9.42 8.78
CA ALA A 157 10.17 -9.49 9.61
C ALA A 157 9.88 -10.93 10.08
N TYR A 158 9.96 -11.91 9.19
CA TYR A 158 9.81 -13.32 9.52
C TYR A 158 10.86 -13.77 10.54
N PHE A 159 12.12 -13.35 10.37
CA PHE A 159 13.19 -13.69 11.30
C PHE A 159 12.97 -13.08 12.69
N GLN A 160 12.52 -11.82 12.75
CA GLN A 160 12.16 -11.17 14.02
C GLN A 160 11.00 -11.89 14.72
N ILE A 161 9.96 -12.28 13.99
CA ILE A 161 8.84 -13.05 14.54
C ILE A 161 9.33 -14.39 15.07
N LYS A 162 10.13 -15.13 14.29
CA LYS A 162 10.67 -16.43 14.70
C LYS A 162 11.56 -16.33 15.94
N LEU A 163 12.43 -15.31 16.01
CA LEU A 163 13.26 -15.02 17.18
C LEU A 163 12.41 -14.69 18.41
N ASN A 164 11.37 -13.87 18.25
CA ASN A 164 10.46 -13.52 19.35
C ASN A 164 9.67 -14.73 19.87
N ILE A 165 9.32 -15.68 19.01
CA ILE A 165 8.67 -16.93 19.42
C ILE A 165 9.66 -17.81 20.20
N MET A 166 10.88 -17.97 19.70
CA MET A 166 11.93 -18.76 20.38
C MET A 166 12.33 -18.16 21.74
N SER A 167 12.42 -16.84 21.85
CA SER A 167 12.76 -16.16 23.12
C SER A 167 11.65 -16.29 24.15
N ARG A 168 10.37 -16.24 23.75
CA ARG A 168 9.24 -16.52 24.64
C ARG A 168 9.23 -17.96 25.13
N GLN A 169 9.54 -18.93 24.26
CA GLN A 169 9.60 -20.34 24.64
C GLN A 169 10.71 -20.60 25.67
N LYS A 170 11.89 -20.01 25.48
CA LYS A 170 13.03 -20.13 26.41
C LYS A 170 12.76 -19.52 27.80
N VAL A 171 11.91 -18.50 27.90
CA VAL A 171 11.49 -17.94 29.20
C VAL A 171 10.50 -18.86 29.91
N GLN A 172 9.65 -19.56 29.18
CA GLN A 172 8.62 -20.42 29.75
C GLN A 172 9.18 -21.77 30.25
N ASP A 173 10.17 -22.34 29.56
CA ASP A 173 10.81 -23.59 29.97
C ASP A 173 11.62 -23.42 31.27
N ASN A 174 12.23 -22.25 31.50
CA ASN A 174 13.00 -21.96 32.72
C ASN A 174 12.13 -21.74 33.97
N ILE A 175 10.84 -21.43 33.82
CA ILE A 175 9.91 -21.24 34.95
C ILE A 175 9.31 -22.57 35.42
N SER A 176 9.28 -23.59 34.55
CA SER A 176 8.70 -24.90 34.88
C SER A 176 9.61 -25.80 35.73
N GLU A 177 10.91 -25.53 35.81
CA GLU A 177 11.87 -26.34 36.59
C GLU A 177 12.12 -25.83 38.03
N SER A 178 11.66 -24.62 38.39
CA SER A 178 11.83 -24.08 39.74
C SER A 178 10.55 -24.21 40.59
N THR A 179 10.02 -25.43 40.74
CA THR A 179 9.11 -25.70 41.86
C THR A 179 9.95 -25.91 43.12
N ILE A 180 10.34 -24.79 43.74
CA ILE A 180 10.95 -24.80 45.07
C ILE A 180 9.86 -25.30 46.03
N ASN A 181 9.95 -26.58 46.41
CA ASN A 181 9.16 -27.14 47.51
C ASN A 181 9.52 -26.39 48.79
N ILE A 182 8.71 -25.42 49.18
CA ILE A 182 8.80 -24.76 50.49
C ILE A 182 8.15 -25.71 51.51
N PRO A 183 8.90 -26.36 52.42
CA PRO A 183 8.29 -27.17 53.46
C PRO A 183 7.61 -26.23 54.47
N LEU A 184 6.29 -26.28 54.53
CA LEU A 184 5.52 -25.66 55.62
C LEU A 184 5.79 -26.44 56.91
N GLN A 185 6.71 -25.93 57.74
CA GLN A 185 6.79 -26.37 59.13
C GLN A 185 5.50 -25.95 59.85
N LEU A 186 4.65 -26.94 60.14
CA LEU A 186 3.59 -26.80 61.14
C LEU A 186 4.25 -26.52 62.50
N ARG A 187 4.10 -25.29 63.00
CA ARG A 187 4.42 -24.96 64.39
C ARG A 187 3.17 -25.18 65.24
N SER A 188 3.07 -26.35 65.85
CA SER A 188 2.17 -26.60 66.97
C SER A 188 2.85 -26.21 68.28
N ARG A 189 2.40 -25.13 68.92
CA ARG A 189 2.20 -24.96 70.37
C ARG A 189 1.78 -23.53 70.67
#